data_AF-A0A482W6F2-F1
#
_entry.id   AF-A0A482W6F2-F1
#
_cell.length_a   1.000
_cell.length_b   1.000
_cell.length_c   1.000
_cell.angle_alpha   90.00
_cell.angle_beta   90.00
_cell.angle_gamma   90.00
#
_symmetry.space_group_name_H-M   'P 1'
#
loop_
_entity.id
_entity.type
_entity.pdbx_description
1 polymer ?
#
loop_
_entity_poly.entity_id
_entity_poly.type
_entity_poly.pdbx_seq_one_letter_code
_entity_poly.pdbx_strand_id
1 'polypeptide(L)'
;MYFYHQLLGEKPFECPIVGCGKSFTTSNIRKVHIRSHTGERPYTCNYPNCGKAFTSSTNYKNHLRIHSGEKPYLCPVEGCGKRFTEYSSLYKHNAVHQPVRPHICIFCGQRFKQESALNFHKRLKHNVVVTKDGTEILVKIE
;
A
#
# COMPACT_ATOMS: atom_id res chain seq x y z
N MET A 1 10.57 1.59 -26.77
CA MET A 1 11.41 1.72 -25.56
C MET A 1 10.59 1.67 -24.27
N TYR A 2 9.78 2.68 -23.91
CA TYR A 2 9.01 2.69 -22.65
C TYR A 2 8.12 1.44 -22.42
N PHE A 3 7.32 1.06 -23.42
CA PHE A 3 6.46 -0.13 -23.35
C PHE A 3 7.25 -1.45 -23.28
N TYR A 4 8.48 -1.48 -23.82
CA TYR A 4 9.33 -2.67 -23.83
C TYR A 4 9.91 -2.97 -22.43
N HIS A 5 10.43 -1.94 -21.75
CA HIS A 5 10.92 -2.08 -20.37
C HIS A 5 9.81 -2.52 -19.40
N GLN A 6 8.56 -2.11 -19.65
CA GLN A 6 7.42 -2.48 -18.82
C GLN A 6 7.03 -3.96 -18.95
N LEU A 7 7.24 -4.58 -20.12
CA LEU A 7 6.97 -6.00 -20.36
C LEU A 7 8.07 -6.92 -19.80
N LEU A 8 9.32 -6.47 -19.80
CA LEU A 8 10.47 -7.23 -19.27
C LEU A 8 10.69 -7.03 -17.76
N GLY A 9 9.90 -6.17 -17.11
CA GLY A 9 10.07 -5.84 -15.69
C GLY A 9 11.33 -5.03 -15.38
N GLU A 10 11.99 -4.48 -16.40
CA GLU A 10 13.19 -3.67 -16.25
C GLU A 10 12.87 -2.36 -15.51
N LYS A 11 13.77 -1.97 -14.62
CA LYS A 11 13.67 -0.75 -13.81
C LYS A 11 14.82 0.20 -14.14
N PRO A 12 14.89 0.77 -15.36
CA PRO A 12 16.05 1.54 -15.79
C PRO A 12 16.17 2.90 -15.09
N PHE A 13 15.15 3.34 -14.35
CA PHE A 13 15.13 4.65 -13.72
C PHE A 13 15.57 4.57 -12.26
N GLU A 14 16.88 4.61 -12.02
CA GLU A 14 17.47 4.59 -10.67
C GLU A 14 17.30 5.92 -9.92
N CYS A 15 17.11 5.84 -8.61
CA CYS A 15 17.10 6.98 -7.72
C CYS A 15 18.52 7.56 -7.58
N PRO A 16 18.72 8.87 -7.84
CA PRO A 16 20.06 9.48 -7.78
C PRO A 16 20.56 9.73 -6.35
N ILE A 17 19.74 9.48 -5.32
CA ILE A 17 20.11 9.73 -3.92
C ILE A 17 21.00 8.59 -3.41
N VAL A 18 22.21 8.96 -2.99
CA VAL A 18 23.21 8.04 -2.44
C VAL A 18 22.63 7.27 -1.25
N GLY A 19 22.82 5.94 -1.24
CA GLY A 19 22.28 5.04 -0.22
C GLY A 19 20.82 4.64 -0.40
N CYS A 20 20.08 5.18 -1.39
CA CYS A 20 18.69 4.76 -1.61
C CYS A 20 18.57 3.43 -2.36
N GLY A 21 19.39 3.22 -3.40
CA GLY A 21 19.44 1.97 -4.19
C GLY A 21 18.14 1.57 -4.91
N LYS A 22 17.10 2.41 -4.93
CA LYS A 22 15.80 2.08 -5.55
C LYS A 22 15.78 2.43 -7.02
N SER A 23 15.20 1.55 -7.82
CA SER A 23 14.98 1.75 -9.25
C SER A 23 13.52 1.57 -9.64
N PHE A 24 13.11 2.23 -10.73
CA PHE A 24 11.71 2.31 -11.14
C PHE A 24 11.55 2.01 -12.63
N THR A 25 10.38 1.48 -12.98
CA THR A 25 10.01 1.15 -14.36
C THR A 25 9.76 2.40 -15.21
N THR A 26 9.48 3.54 -14.58
CA THR A 26 9.19 4.79 -15.29
C THR A 26 9.88 5.97 -14.62
N SER A 27 10.28 6.96 -15.44
CA SER A 27 10.87 8.20 -14.96
C SER A 27 9.91 9.00 -14.06
N ASN A 28 8.60 8.93 -14.32
CA ASN A 28 7.59 9.62 -13.53
C ASN A 28 7.47 9.03 -12.11
N ILE A 29 7.47 7.70 -11.98
CA ILE A 29 7.45 7.04 -10.66
C ILE A 29 8.73 7.39 -9.89
N ARG A 30 9.90 7.39 -10.56
CA ARG A 30 11.15 7.85 -9.94
C ARG A 30 11.05 9.30 -9.45
N LYS A 31 10.53 10.23 -10.26
CA LYS A 31 10.37 11.64 -9.85
C LYS A 31 9.49 11.77 -8.61
N VAL A 32 8.35 11.07 -8.57
CA VAL A 32 7.47 11.05 -7.39
C VAL A 32 8.19 10.44 -6.18
N HIS A 33 9.00 9.39 -6.36
CA HIS A 33 9.80 8.82 -5.29
C HIS A 33 10.85 9.81 -4.75
N ILE A 34 11.52 10.58 -5.60
CA ILE A 34 12.52 11.58 -5.14
C ILE A 34 11.90 12.58 -4.16
N ARG A 35 10.63 12.93 -4.35
CA ARG A 35 9.88 13.79 -3.40
C ARG A 35 9.79 13.23 -1.98
N SER A 36 9.95 11.92 -1.79
CA SER A 36 10.02 11.32 -0.45
C SER A 36 11.35 11.59 0.26
N HIS A 37 12.41 11.93 -0.47
CA HIS A 37 13.68 12.37 0.10
C HIS A 37 13.69 13.87 0.37
N THR A 38 13.10 14.67 -0.54
CA THR A 38 13.12 16.15 -0.43
C THR A 38 11.99 16.71 0.44
N GLY A 39 10.92 15.95 0.67
CA GLY A 39 9.73 16.40 1.36
C GLY A 39 8.76 17.23 0.49
N GLU A 40 9.06 17.43 -0.80
CA GLU A 40 8.23 18.20 -1.72
C GLU A 40 6.82 17.58 -1.88
N ARG A 41 5.77 18.37 -1.65
CA ARG A 41 4.37 17.93 -1.76
C ARG A 41 3.56 18.93 -2.59
N PRO A 42 3.64 18.89 -3.93
CA PRO A 42 3.06 19.92 -4.80
C PRO A 42 1.53 19.97 -4.79
N TYR A 43 0.87 18.92 -4.32
CA TYR A 43 -0.57 18.79 -4.41
C TYR A 43 -1.18 18.98 -3.03
N THR A 44 -1.57 20.21 -2.71
CA THR A 44 -2.19 20.58 -1.43
C THR A 44 -3.71 20.55 -1.53
N CYS A 45 -4.37 19.99 -0.52
CA CYS A 45 -5.81 20.01 -0.38
C CYS A 45 -6.27 21.37 0.14
N ASN A 46 -7.08 22.05 -0.68
CA ASN A 46 -7.67 23.35 -0.37
C ASN A 46 -9.03 23.24 0.34
N TYR A 47 -9.45 22.03 0.73
CA TYR A 47 -10.67 21.86 1.52
C TYR A 47 -10.48 22.50 2.90
N PRO A 48 -11.46 23.29 3.41
CA PRO A 48 -11.34 23.98 4.69
C PRO A 48 -10.90 23.03 5.82
N ASN A 49 -9.93 23.48 6.63
CA ASN A 49 -9.35 22.73 7.76
C ASN A 49 -8.66 21.40 7.41
N CYS A 50 -8.44 21.06 6.14
CA CYS A 50 -7.76 19.82 5.75
C CYS A 50 -6.23 19.96 5.71
N GLY A 51 -5.71 20.91 4.93
CA GLY A 51 -4.28 21.21 4.83
C GLY A 51 -3.36 20.06 4.36
N LYS A 52 -3.90 18.90 3.99
CA LYS A 52 -3.10 17.73 3.59
C LYS A 52 -2.43 17.96 2.24
N ALA A 53 -1.15 17.64 2.15
CA ALA A 53 -0.39 17.74 0.90
C ALA A 53 0.20 16.39 0.46
N PHE A 54 0.28 16.15 -0.85
CA PHE A 54 0.64 14.87 -1.45
C PHE A 54 1.80 15.01 -2.44
N THR A 55 2.59 13.95 -2.57
CA THR A 55 3.73 13.87 -3.49
C THR A 55 3.32 13.52 -4.93
N SER A 56 2.09 13.01 -5.13
CA SER A 56 1.58 12.60 -6.45
C SER A 56 0.15 13.09 -6.70
N SER A 57 -0.13 13.40 -7.97
CA SER A 57 -1.47 13.82 -8.43
C SER A 57 -2.51 12.73 -8.19
N THR A 58 -2.17 11.46 -8.42
CA THR A 58 -3.07 10.32 -8.20
C THR A 58 -3.50 10.21 -6.74
N ASN A 59 -2.56 10.33 -5.80
CA ASN A 59 -2.88 10.25 -4.37
C ASN A 59 -3.72 11.45 -3.93
N TYR A 60 -3.43 12.64 -4.46
CA TYR A 60 -4.24 13.83 -4.24
C TYR A 60 -5.68 13.65 -4.74
N LYS A 61 -5.88 13.18 -5.97
CA LYS A 61 -7.21 12.91 -6.54
C LYS A 61 -7.98 11.88 -5.72
N ASN A 62 -7.33 10.79 -5.30
CA ASN A 62 -7.96 9.80 -4.44
C ASN A 62 -8.34 10.40 -3.07
N HIS A 63 -7.50 11.25 -2.49
CA HIS A 63 -7.80 11.93 -1.24
C HIS A 63 -9.04 12.83 -1.34
N LEU A 64 -9.23 13.55 -2.45
CA LEU A 64 -10.41 14.41 -2.64
C LEU A 64 -11.73 13.64 -2.52
N ARG A 65 -11.74 12.32 -2.78
CA ARG A 65 -12.92 11.47 -2.59
C ARG A 65 -13.38 11.35 -1.15
N ILE A 66 -12.51 11.62 -0.18
CA ILE A 66 -12.90 11.67 1.24
C ILE A 66 -13.83 12.86 1.50
N HIS A 67 -13.62 13.97 0.79
CA HIS A 67 -14.45 15.17 0.92
C HIS A 67 -15.74 15.07 0.12
N SER A 68 -15.70 14.48 -1.09
CA SER A 68 -16.91 14.30 -1.92
C SER A 68 -17.76 13.10 -1.50
N GLY A 69 -17.20 12.15 -0.76
CA GLY A 69 -17.85 10.88 -0.44
C GLY A 69 -17.90 9.89 -1.62
N GLU A 70 -17.24 10.19 -2.74
CA GLU A 70 -17.26 9.35 -3.94
C GLU A 70 -16.62 7.97 -3.68
N LYS A 71 -17.36 6.90 -3.97
CA LYS A 71 -16.90 5.51 -3.85
C LYS A 71 -17.08 4.77 -5.19
N PRO A 72 -16.19 4.99 -6.17
CA PRO A 72 -16.40 4.51 -7.53
C PRO A 72 -16.28 3.00 -7.66
N TYR A 73 -15.63 2.32 -6.71
CA TYR A 73 -15.33 0.89 -6.82
C TYR A 73 -16.38 0.06 -6.08
N LEU A 74 -17.26 -0.63 -6.82
CA LEU A 74 -18.28 -1.53 -6.29
C LEU A 74 -17.72 -2.96 -6.16
N CYS A 75 -18.07 -3.64 -5.08
CA CYS A 75 -17.80 -5.06 -4.92
C CYS A 75 -18.62 -5.87 -5.94
N PRO A 76 -17.98 -6.70 -6.80
CA PRO A 76 -18.68 -7.43 -7.84
C PRO A 76 -19.44 -8.67 -7.32
N VAL A 77 -19.36 -8.96 -6.02
CA VAL A 77 -20.06 -10.11 -5.43
C VAL A 77 -21.52 -9.74 -5.18
N GLU A 78 -22.41 -10.48 -5.83
CA GLU A 78 -23.86 -10.34 -5.69
C GLU A 78 -24.30 -10.39 -4.22
N GLY A 79 -25.19 -9.47 -3.84
CA GLY A 79 -25.65 -9.31 -2.45
C GLY A 79 -24.68 -8.59 -1.49
N CYS A 80 -23.45 -8.27 -1.90
CA CYS A 80 -22.50 -7.53 -1.03
C CYS A 80 -22.79 -6.02 -1.00
N GLY A 81 -22.98 -5.40 -2.16
CA GLY A 81 -23.31 -3.97 -2.31
C GLY A 81 -22.26 -2.96 -1.79
N LYS A 82 -21.12 -3.42 -1.26
CA LYS A 82 -20.09 -2.54 -0.66
C LYS A 82 -19.34 -1.75 -1.72
N ARG A 83 -19.13 -0.46 -1.45
CA ARG A 83 -18.37 0.46 -2.31
C ARG A 83 -17.14 1.02 -1.61
N PHE A 84 -16.08 1.27 -2.38
CA PHE A 84 -14.78 1.72 -1.91
C PHE A 84 -14.30 2.96 -2.66
N THR A 85 -13.53 3.80 -1.97
CA THR A 85 -12.90 5.01 -2.52
C THR A 85 -11.69 4.69 -3.40
N GLU A 86 -11.05 3.53 -3.18
CA GLU A 86 -9.86 3.06 -3.88
C GLU A 86 -9.99 1.59 -4.32
N TYR A 87 -9.45 1.28 -5.49
CA TYR A 87 -9.43 -0.10 -6.02
C TYR A 87 -8.64 -1.06 -5.12
N SER A 88 -7.52 -0.60 -4.54
CA SER A 88 -6.70 -1.37 -3.61
C SER A 88 -7.50 -1.86 -2.39
N SER A 89 -8.45 -1.05 -1.93
CA SER A 89 -9.32 -1.37 -0.80
C SER A 89 -10.38 -2.40 -1.21
N LEU A 90 -10.97 -2.27 -2.39
CA LEU A 90 -11.85 -3.28 -2.97
C LEU A 90 -11.12 -4.62 -3.14
N TYR A 91 -9.91 -4.61 -3.70
CA TYR A 91 -9.11 -5.81 -3.91
C TYR A 91 -8.85 -6.56 -2.60
N LYS A 92 -8.47 -5.84 -1.53
CA LYS A 92 -8.30 -6.43 -0.19
C LYS A 92 -9.61 -6.93 0.40
N HIS A 93 -10.71 -6.24 0.14
CA HIS A 93 -12.04 -6.65 0.60
C HIS A 93 -12.48 -7.96 -0.05
N ASN A 94 -12.14 -8.20 -1.32
CA ASN A 94 -12.52 -9.44 -2.02
C ASN A 94 -12.06 -10.72 -1.30
N ALA A 95 -10.97 -10.65 -0.53
CA ALA A 95 -10.51 -11.76 0.31
C ALA A 95 -11.57 -12.23 1.32
N VAL A 96 -12.48 -11.36 1.76
CA VAL A 96 -13.56 -11.69 2.70
C VAL A 96 -14.55 -12.67 2.07
N HIS A 97 -14.76 -12.61 0.75
CA HIS A 97 -15.68 -13.49 0.02
C HIS A 97 -15.07 -14.85 -0.32
N GLN A 98 -13.74 -14.98 -0.26
CA GLN A 98 -13.10 -16.27 -0.45
C GLN A 98 -13.23 -17.08 0.83
N PRO A 99 -13.43 -18.41 0.79
CA PRO A 99 -13.42 -19.25 1.99
C PRO A 99 -12.01 -19.38 2.57
N VAL A 100 -10.99 -19.33 1.72
CA VAL A 100 -9.59 -19.55 2.09
C VAL A 100 -9.03 -18.41 2.95
N ARG A 101 -8.20 -18.77 3.92
CA ARG A 101 -7.40 -17.85 4.74
C ARG A 101 -5.92 -18.20 4.50
N PRO A 102 -5.28 -17.58 3.50
CA PRO A 102 -3.99 -18.04 3.00
C PRO A 102 -2.82 -17.77 3.96
N HIS A 103 -2.99 -16.83 4.89
CA HIS A 103 -1.92 -16.45 5.81
C HIS A 103 -2.03 -17.24 7.10
N ILE A 104 -0.99 -18.01 7.45
CA ILE A 104 -0.98 -18.90 8.60
C ILE A 104 0.09 -18.44 9.58
N CYS A 105 -0.25 -18.37 10.86
CA CYS A 105 0.74 -18.17 11.90
C CYS A 105 1.52 -19.46 12.14
N ILE A 106 2.84 -19.42 11.96
CA ILE A 106 3.71 -20.59 12.14
C ILE A 106 3.83 -21.01 13.61
N PHE A 107 3.57 -20.10 14.56
CA PHE A 107 3.69 -20.37 15.99
C PHE A 107 2.45 -21.04 16.60
N CYS A 108 1.25 -20.77 16.06
CA CYS A 108 0.00 -21.28 16.62
C CYS A 108 -1.00 -21.86 15.59
N GLY A 109 -0.66 -21.87 14.30
CA GLY A 109 -1.52 -22.38 13.23
C GLY A 109 -2.73 -21.51 12.87
N GLN A 110 -2.96 -20.39 13.56
CA GLN A 110 -4.12 -19.54 13.31
C GLN A 110 -4.08 -18.94 11.88
N ARG A 111 -5.24 -18.94 11.20
CA ARG A 111 -5.37 -18.52 9.81
C ARG A 111 -6.03 -17.14 9.67
N PHE A 112 -5.52 -16.32 8.76
CA PHE A 112 -5.93 -14.94 8.51
C PHE A 112 -6.25 -14.68 7.04
N LYS A 113 -7.17 -13.73 6.79
CA LYS A 113 -7.57 -13.28 5.45
C LYS A 113 -6.57 -12.33 4.81
N GLN A 114 -5.78 -11.62 5.62
CA GLN A 114 -4.83 -10.61 5.17
C GLN A 114 -3.52 -10.77 5.94
N GLU A 115 -2.40 -10.53 5.26
CA GLU A 115 -1.06 -10.58 5.85
C GLU A 115 -0.88 -9.57 7.00
N SER A 116 -1.43 -8.37 6.86
CA SER A 116 -1.39 -7.34 7.92
C SER A 116 -2.02 -7.82 9.23
N ALA A 117 -3.12 -8.59 9.15
CA ALA A 117 -3.77 -9.17 10.31
C ALA A 117 -2.90 -10.25 10.96
N LEU A 118 -2.21 -11.07 10.15
CA LEU A 118 -1.23 -12.03 10.66
C LEU A 118 -0.05 -11.32 11.34
N ASN A 119 0.53 -10.30 10.72
CA ASN A 119 1.67 -9.57 11.28
C ASN A 119 1.30 -8.85 12.59
N PHE A 120 0.10 -8.28 12.67
CA PHE A 120 -0.42 -7.72 13.90
C PHE A 120 -0.62 -8.79 15.00
N HIS A 121 -1.16 -9.95 14.63
CA HIS A 121 -1.28 -11.08 15.54
C HIS A 121 0.10 -11.55 16.05
N LYS A 122 1.07 -11.74 15.16
CA LYS A 122 2.46 -12.11 15.51
C LYS A 122 3.08 -11.12 16.50
N ARG A 123 2.88 -9.83 16.25
CA ARG A 123 3.38 -8.76 17.13
C ARG A 123 2.77 -8.83 18.53
N LEU A 124 1.46 -9.01 18.65
CA LEU A 124 0.77 -8.95 19.94
C LEU A 124 0.72 -10.28 20.70
N LYS A 125 0.80 -11.41 20.01
CA LYS A 125 0.62 -12.75 20.62
C LYS A 125 1.91 -13.56 20.69
N HIS A 126 2.89 -13.24 19.86
CA HIS A 126 4.17 -13.95 19.81
C HIS A 126 5.36 -13.01 20.01
N ASN A 127 5.12 -11.72 20.26
CA ASN A 127 6.15 -10.68 20.36
C ASN A 127 7.10 -10.68 19.16
N VAL A 128 6.58 -11.00 17.97
CA VAL A 128 7.36 -11.04 16.72
C VAL A 128 7.08 -9.79 15.90
N VAL A 129 8.13 -9.05 15.57
CA VAL A 129 8.06 -7.95 14.60
C VAL A 129 8.54 -8.45 13.25
N VAL A 130 7.71 -8.26 12.22
CA VAL A 130 8.08 -8.54 10.83
C VAL A 130 8.62 -7.26 10.20
N THR A 131 9.86 -7.28 9.72
CA THR A 131 10.53 -6.14 9.09
C THR A 131 10.06 -5.95 7.65
N LYS A 132 10.50 -4.85 7.01
CA LYS A 132 10.11 -4.51 5.64
C LYS A 132 10.63 -5.49 4.58
N ASP A 133 11.73 -6.17 4.87
CA ASP A 133 12.33 -7.24 4.08
C ASP A 133 11.78 -8.64 4.43
N GLY A 134 10.80 -8.72 5.33
CA GLY A 134 10.11 -9.97 5.69
C GLY A 134 10.78 -10.75 6.81
N THR A 135 11.85 -10.24 7.41
CA THR A 135 12.54 -10.87 8.54
C THR A 135 11.67 -10.83 9.79
N GLU A 136 11.58 -11.96 10.48
CA GLU A 136 10.85 -12.08 11.74
C GLU A 136 11.82 -11.97 12.92
N ILE A 137 11.62 -10.95 13.76
CA ILE A 137 12.46 -10.67 14.93
C ILE A 137 11.63 -10.90 16.19
N LEU A 138 12.10 -11.81 17.05
CA LEU A 138 11.55 -11.99 18.40
C LEU A 138 11.97 -10.81 19.29
N VAL A 139 10.99 -10.10 19.82
CA VAL A 139 11.20 -9.03 20.79
C VAL A 139 11.16 -9.65 22.19
N LYS A 140 12.31 -9.62 22.88
CA LYS A 140 12.37 -9.93 24.31
C LYS A 140 11.75 -8.76 25.07
N ILE A 141 10.78 -9.05 25.92
CA ILE A 141 10.24 -8.05 26.86
C ILE A 141 11.16 -8.12 28.08
N GLU A 142 11.84 -7.02 28.39
CA GLU A 142 12.58 -6.82 29.65
C GLU A 142 11.61 -6.50 30.80
#